data_AF-A0A7R9SZ32-F1
#
_entry.id   AF-A0A7R9SZ32-F1
#
_cell.length_a   1.000
_cell.length_b   1.000
_cell.length_c   1.000
_cell.angle_alpha   90.00
_cell.angle_beta   90.00
_cell.angle_gamma   90.00
#
_symmetry.space_group_name_H-M   'P 1'
#
loop_
_entity.id
_entity.type
_entity.pdbx_description
1 polymer ?
#
loop_
_entity_poly.entity_id
_entity_poly.type
_entity_poly.pdbx_seq_one_letter_code
_entity_poly.pdbx_strand_id
1 'polypeptide(L)'
;AIFAWTSVSTAPTRRLRTTTTTHEDDDDTPAETPKSQTSSHACTAVWRAVAVLTLVLAIFACYTLAPKIRAGGAQRTVSRAELARHDGKDGRPIWLSVGGEVFDVSDGAKHYGPGGGYSFFAATDGTRAYITGEFEKEINDNIDDFTDEQCLGVVDWAKFYHETYKFVGVLAGGAFFDNSGTPTARRVSLLSRADSAKAAQALAKEQEKQFPACSSRWTQQDGGTVWCDAGEYPRRIDKPSAPGGVVAERCACFSDVGVNDQRRLYDGCAPHSSKCSTSKPKTNV
;
A
#
# COMPACT_ATOMS: atom_id res chain seq x y z
N ALA A 1 -20.24 -8.74 -41.50
CA ALA A 1 -18.80 -9.02 -41.75
C ALA A 1 -18.25 -9.62 -40.45
N ILE A 2 -18.24 -10.96 -40.27
CA ILE A 2 -17.13 -11.90 -40.61
C ILE A 2 -15.83 -11.42 -39.91
N PHE A 3 -15.19 -12.10 -38.94
CA PHE A 3 -14.69 -13.47 -38.94
C PHE A 3 -14.57 -14.05 -37.52
N ALA A 4 -14.85 -15.35 -37.44
CA ALA A 4 -14.44 -16.25 -36.36
C ALA A 4 -12.94 -16.57 -36.46
N TRP A 5 -12.30 -16.87 -35.32
CA TRP A 5 -11.14 -17.78 -35.28
C TRP A 5 -11.28 -18.75 -34.10
N THR A 6 -11.60 -19.98 -34.48
CA THR A 6 -11.36 -21.23 -33.77
C THR A 6 -9.93 -21.70 -34.01
N SER A 7 -9.27 -22.29 -33.01
CA SER A 7 -8.62 -23.62 -33.12
C SER A 7 -7.79 -23.91 -31.87
N VAL A 8 -8.18 -24.93 -31.10
CA VAL A 8 -7.74 -26.34 -31.16
C VAL A 8 -6.44 -26.57 -30.38
N SER A 9 -6.55 -27.30 -29.28
CA SER A 9 -5.48 -28.15 -28.80
C SER A 9 -6.03 -29.57 -28.71
N THR A 10 -5.29 -30.48 -29.34
CA THR A 10 -5.59 -31.87 -29.62
C THR A 10 -5.01 -32.80 -28.57
N ALA A 11 -5.56 -34.03 -28.58
CA ALA A 11 -4.99 -35.31 -28.14
C ALA A 11 -5.46 -35.86 -26.78
N PRO A 12 -5.45 -37.19 -26.59
CA PRO A 12 -6.24 -38.13 -27.38
C PRO A 12 -7.03 -39.11 -26.51
N THR A 13 -8.14 -39.58 -27.08
CA THR A 13 -9.00 -40.65 -26.58
C THR A 13 -8.30 -42.01 -26.74
N ARG A 14 -8.07 -42.76 -25.66
CA ARG A 14 -7.85 -44.22 -25.74
C ARG A 14 -8.96 -44.94 -24.99
N ARG A 15 -9.94 -45.37 -25.77
CA ARG A 15 -11.00 -46.32 -25.41
C ARG A 15 -10.38 -47.72 -25.44
N LEU A 16 -10.52 -48.51 -24.38
CA LEU A 16 -10.34 -49.96 -24.45
C LEU A 16 -11.62 -50.67 -24.01
N ARG A 17 -11.93 -51.65 -24.84
CA ARG A 17 -13.15 -52.45 -24.97
C ARG A 17 -13.03 -53.67 -24.06
N THR A 18 -14.09 -53.98 -23.34
CA THR A 18 -14.38 -55.27 -22.71
C THR A 18 -14.81 -56.29 -23.77
N THR A 19 -14.24 -57.50 -23.75
CA THR A 19 -14.92 -58.78 -24.09
C THR A 19 -13.99 -60.00 -23.83
N THR A 20 -14.31 -60.72 -22.75
CA THR A 20 -14.52 -62.17 -22.51
C THR A 20 -13.88 -63.31 -23.36
N THR A 21 -13.46 -64.36 -22.62
CA THR A 21 -13.34 -65.83 -22.91
C THR A 21 -12.15 -66.29 -23.77
N THR A 22 -11.40 -67.37 -23.53
CA THR A 22 -11.53 -68.70 -22.86
C THR A 22 -10.09 -69.22 -22.54
N HIS A 23 -9.79 -69.76 -21.35
CA HIS A 23 -9.56 -71.20 -21.06
C HIS A 23 -8.12 -71.70 -21.27
N GLU A 24 -7.42 -72.04 -20.17
CA GLU A 24 -6.69 -73.32 -19.93
C GLU A 24 -6.04 -73.29 -18.53
N ASP A 25 -5.87 -74.49 -18.00
CA ASP A 25 -5.81 -74.88 -16.59
C ASP A 25 -4.45 -74.67 -15.92
N ASP A 26 -4.45 -74.55 -14.58
CA ASP A 26 -3.69 -75.46 -13.68
C ASP A 26 -3.84 -75.03 -12.21
N ASP A 27 -4.35 -75.98 -11.43
CA ASP A 27 -4.06 -76.34 -10.03
C ASP A 27 -3.61 -75.23 -9.04
N ASP A 28 -4.45 -74.99 -8.02
CA ASP A 28 -4.24 -75.45 -6.63
C ASP A 28 -5.00 -74.54 -5.63
N THR A 29 -5.60 -75.14 -4.60
CA THR A 29 -6.48 -74.55 -3.57
C THR A 29 -5.99 -75.03 -2.20
N PRO A 30 -6.31 -74.46 -1.00
CA PRO A 30 -7.04 -73.24 -0.60
C PRO A 30 -6.30 -72.35 0.44
N ALA A 31 -6.82 -71.16 0.72
CA ALA A 31 -6.89 -70.64 2.10
C ALA A 31 -8.01 -69.59 2.25
N GLU A 32 -9.00 -69.88 3.11
CA GLU A 32 -10.07 -68.97 3.53
C GLU A 32 -9.54 -67.78 4.36
N THR A 33 -10.15 -66.60 4.22
CA THR A 33 -10.30 -65.65 5.34
C THR A 33 -11.63 -64.88 5.24
N PRO A 34 -12.25 -64.53 6.40
CA PRO A 34 -13.66 -64.16 6.48
C PRO A 34 -13.94 -62.67 6.26
N LYS A 35 -15.15 -62.37 5.78
CA LYS A 35 -15.73 -61.03 5.68
C LYS A 35 -15.90 -60.40 7.08
N SER A 36 -15.27 -59.25 7.32
CA SER A 36 -15.55 -58.39 8.48
C SER A 36 -16.39 -57.19 8.06
N GLN A 37 -17.72 -57.33 8.18
CA GLN A 37 -18.65 -56.21 8.23
C GLN A 37 -18.54 -55.52 9.59
N THR A 38 -17.76 -54.45 9.69
CA THR A 38 -17.82 -53.54 10.84
C THR A 38 -17.52 -52.10 10.43
N SER A 39 -18.47 -51.22 10.74
CA SER A 39 -18.29 -49.78 10.98
C SER A 39 -18.20 -48.81 9.77
N SER A 40 -19.26 -48.69 8.96
CA SER A 40 -19.46 -47.46 8.14
C SER A 40 -20.10 -46.31 8.93
N HIS A 41 -20.83 -46.61 10.01
CA HIS A 41 -21.55 -45.62 10.81
C HIS A 41 -20.62 -44.74 11.68
N ALA A 42 -19.52 -45.28 12.21
CA ALA A 42 -18.61 -44.48 13.03
C ALA A 42 -17.85 -43.44 12.19
N CYS A 43 -17.47 -43.78 10.95
CA CYS A 43 -16.76 -42.87 10.05
C CYS A 43 -17.64 -41.66 9.67
N THR A 44 -18.92 -41.89 9.36
CA THR A 44 -19.85 -40.80 9.02
C THR A 44 -20.18 -39.88 10.21
N ALA A 45 -20.21 -40.42 11.44
CA ALA A 45 -20.41 -39.64 12.65
C ALA A 45 -19.22 -38.73 12.97
N VAL A 46 -17.99 -39.24 12.82
CA VAL A 46 -16.75 -38.46 13.02
C VAL A 46 -16.66 -37.32 12.00
N TRP A 47 -16.92 -37.60 10.72
CA TRP A 47 -16.90 -36.57 9.67
C TRP A 47 -17.98 -35.51 9.85
N ARG A 48 -19.16 -35.87 10.37
CA ARG A 48 -20.22 -34.91 10.74
C ARG A 48 -19.80 -34.02 11.90
N ALA A 49 -19.19 -34.58 12.94
CA ALA A 49 -18.72 -33.80 14.08
C ALA A 49 -17.61 -32.81 13.68
N VAL A 50 -16.68 -33.24 12.82
CA VAL A 50 -15.62 -32.36 12.28
C VAL A 50 -16.22 -31.24 11.42
N ALA A 51 -17.18 -31.55 10.55
CA ALA A 51 -17.84 -30.54 9.71
C ALA A 51 -18.65 -29.52 10.53
N VAL A 52 -19.30 -29.95 11.61
CA VAL A 52 -20.01 -29.05 12.52
C VAL A 52 -19.01 -28.18 13.29
N LEU A 53 -17.90 -28.76 13.77
CA LEU A 53 -16.88 -28.01 14.50
C LEU A 53 -16.20 -26.98 13.61
N THR A 54 -15.87 -27.30 12.35
CA THR A 54 -15.28 -26.33 11.41
C THR A 54 -16.26 -25.24 11.03
N LEU A 55 -17.55 -25.55 10.89
CA LEU A 55 -18.59 -24.55 10.67
C LEU A 55 -18.75 -23.63 11.89
N VAL A 56 -18.77 -24.19 13.10
CA VAL A 56 -18.87 -23.40 14.34
C VAL A 56 -17.64 -22.52 14.53
N LEU A 57 -16.44 -23.03 14.24
CA LEU A 57 -15.20 -22.25 14.29
C LEU A 57 -15.15 -21.17 13.20
N ALA A 58 -15.64 -21.45 11.99
CA ALA A 58 -15.75 -20.46 10.91
C ALA A 58 -16.77 -19.37 11.26
N ILE A 59 -17.91 -19.74 11.84
CA ILE A 59 -18.92 -18.78 12.32
C ILE A 59 -18.36 -17.96 13.48
N PHE A 60 -17.71 -18.58 14.47
CA PHE A 60 -17.07 -17.89 15.58
C PHE A 60 -15.98 -16.93 15.09
N ALA A 61 -15.12 -17.38 14.15
CA ALA A 61 -14.14 -16.54 13.50
C ALA A 61 -14.83 -15.37 12.78
N CYS A 62 -15.88 -15.61 11.99
CA CYS A 62 -16.69 -14.55 11.37
C CYS A 62 -17.33 -13.58 12.39
N TYR A 63 -17.77 -14.03 13.55
CA TYR A 63 -18.33 -13.17 14.59
C TYR A 63 -17.25 -12.35 15.31
N THR A 64 -16.06 -12.91 15.53
CA THR A 64 -14.93 -12.19 16.15
C THR A 64 -14.20 -11.26 15.18
N LEU A 65 -14.18 -11.60 13.89
CA LEU A 65 -13.57 -10.84 12.80
C LEU A 65 -14.56 -9.94 12.08
N ALA A 66 -15.86 -10.04 12.40
CA ALA A 66 -16.84 -9.06 11.96
C ALA A 66 -16.35 -7.69 12.46
N PRO A 67 -16.03 -6.74 11.56
CA PRO A 67 -15.69 -5.40 12.00
C PRO A 67 -16.89 -4.92 12.81
N LYS A 68 -16.66 -4.53 14.07
CA LYS A 68 -17.64 -3.75 14.81
C LYS A 68 -17.85 -2.49 13.96
N ILE A 69 -18.91 -2.47 13.16
CA ILE A 69 -19.38 -1.24 12.52
C ILE A 69 -19.80 -0.38 13.69
N ARG A 70 -18.87 0.43 14.19
CA ARG A 70 -19.17 1.55 15.06
C ARG A 70 -20.13 2.39 14.22
N ALA A 71 -21.41 2.36 14.56
CA ALA A 71 -22.35 3.38 14.14
C ALA A 71 -21.66 4.70 14.47
N GLY A 72 -21.17 5.40 13.44
CA GLY A 72 -20.47 6.66 13.60
C GLY A 72 -21.42 7.59 14.34
N GLY A 73 -21.06 7.98 15.57
CA GLY A 73 -21.78 9.03 16.25
C GLY A 73 -21.82 10.25 15.34
N ALA A 74 -22.97 10.93 15.25
CA ALA A 74 -23.11 12.14 14.45
C ALA A 74 -21.99 13.12 14.81
N GLN A 75 -21.07 13.33 13.88
CA GLN A 75 -19.88 14.16 14.09
C GLN A 75 -20.33 15.62 14.13
N ARG A 76 -19.77 16.41 15.06
CA ARG A 76 -20.10 17.84 15.17
C ARG A 76 -19.73 18.54 13.87
N THR A 77 -20.68 19.27 13.29
CA THR A 77 -20.43 20.12 12.13
C THR A 77 -20.00 21.52 12.55
N VAL A 78 -19.08 22.11 11.78
CA VAL A 78 -18.56 23.47 11.95
C VAL A 78 -18.79 24.21 10.65
N SER A 79 -19.49 25.34 10.69
CA SER A 79 -19.64 26.17 9.49
C SER A 79 -18.37 26.98 9.19
N ARG A 80 -18.15 27.39 7.94
CA ARG A 80 -17.03 28.28 7.59
C ARG A 80 -17.05 29.60 8.39
N ALA A 81 -18.25 30.15 8.64
CA ALA A 81 -18.41 31.36 9.44
C ALA A 81 -18.07 31.14 10.93
N GLU A 82 -18.27 29.93 11.44
CA GLU A 82 -17.85 29.57 12.79
C GLU A 82 -16.34 29.36 12.87
N LEU A 83 -15.75 28.63 11.91
CA LEU A 83 -14.30 28.48 11.80
C LEU A 83 -13.61 29.85 11.75
N ALA A 84 -14.10 30.76 10.89
CA ALA A 84 -13.57 32.11 10.69
C ALA A 84 -13.56 32.98 11.97
N ARG A 85 -14.38 32.66 12.99
CA ARG A 85 -14.42 33.41 14.26
C ARG A 85 -13.30 33.01 15.22
N HIS A 86 -12.66 31.86 15.01
CA HIS A 86 -11.64 31.29 15.89
C HIS A 86 -10.24 31.52 15.30
N ASP A 87 -9.85 32.79 15.21
CA ASP A 87 -8.61 33.27 14.58
C ASP A 87 -7.48 33.57 15.58
N GLY A 88 -7.68 33.31 16.88
CA GLY A 88 -6.69 33.63 17.90
C GLY A 88 -6.62 35.08 18.35
N LYS A 89 -7.42 35.99 17.76
CA LYS A 89 -7.42 37.41 18.14
C LYS A 89 -8.36 37.65 19.32
N ASP A 90 -8.06 38.66 20.12
CA ASP A 90 -8.89 39.08 21.26
C ASP A 90 -9.12 37.94 22.28
N GLY A 91 -8.16 37.03 22.43
CA GLY A 91 -8.25 35.88 23.34
C GLY A 91 -9.16 34.75 22.87
N ARG A 92 -9.65 34.79 21.62
CA ARG A 92 -10.44 33.71 21.03
C ARG A 92 -9.57 32.46 20.78
N PRO A 93 -10.13 31.25 20.81
CA PRO A 93 -9.42 30.05 20.41
C PRO A 93 -8.93 30.13 18.96
N ILE A 94 -7.92 29.35 18.62
CA ILE A 94 -7.37 29.25 17.26
C ILE A 94 -7.82 27.93 16.67
N TRP A 95 -8.67 27.96 15.65
CA TRP A 95 -9.09 26.75 14.94
C TRP A 95 -8.52 26.74 13.53
N LEU A 96 -8.26 25.56 12.98
CA LEU A 96 -7.91 25.37 11.57
C LEU A 96 -8.52 24.08 11.03
N SER A 97 -8.64 23.95 9.72
CA SER A 97 -9.11 22.75 9.04
C SER A 97 -8.02 22.12 8.17
N VAL A 98 -7.93 20.79 8.21
CA VAL A 98 -7.13 19.97 7.30
C VAL A 98 -7.90 18.70 6.93
N GLY A 99 -8.01 18.40 5.64
CA GLY A 99 -8.83 17.31 5.13
C GLY A 99 -10.32 17.45 5.47
N GLY A 100 -10.79 18.68 5.72
CA GLY A 100 -12.15 19.00 6.18
C GLY A 100 -12.41 18.72 7.66
N GLU A 101 -11.39 18.37 8.42
CA GLU A 101 -11.45 18.13 9.86
C GLU A 101 -10.93 19.33 10.62
N VAL A 102 -11.69 19.82 11.59
CA VAL A 102 -11.42 21.05 12.35
C VAL A 102 -10.76 20.70 13.68
N PHE A 103 -9.67 21.39 13.99
CA PHE A 103 -8.89 21.22 15.22
C PHE A 103 -8.75 22.54 15.97
N ASP A 104 -8.80 22.47 17.30
CA ASP A 104 -8.44 23.58 18.18
C ASP A 104 -6.93 23.52 18.45
N VAL A 105 -6.20 24.46 17.86
CA VAL A 105 -4.74 24.56 17.92
C VAL A 105 -4.28 25.66 18.88
N SER A 106 -5.13 26.05 19.84
CA SER A 106 -4.81 27.09 20.82
C SER A 106 -3.56 26.77 21.65
N ASP A 107 -3.31 25.49 21.96
CA ASP A 107 -2.07 25.05 22.65
C ASP A 107 -0.80 25.32 21.79
N GLY A 108 -0.98 25.47 20.48
CA GLY A 108 0.04 25.85 19.50
C GLY A 108 0.09 27.35 19.21
N ALA A 109 -0.42 28.23 20.08
CA ALA A 109 -0.55 29.68 19.81
C ALA A 109 0.76 30.37 19.37
N LYS A 110 1.93 29.89 19.80
CA LYS A 110 3.24 30.40 19.31
C LYS A 110 3.45 30.22 17.79
N HIS A 111 2.77 29.26 17.18
CA HIS A 111 2.86 28.91 15.76
C HIS A 111 1.71 29.53 14.97
N TYR A 112 0.47 29.34 15.44
CA TYR A 112 -0.74 29.69 14.70
C TYR A 112 -1.42 30.98 15.18
N GLY A 113 -1.04 31.50 16.34
CA GLY A 113 -1.59 32.74 16.87
C GLY A 113 -1.04 33.98 16.15
N PRO A 114 -1.58 35.17 16.45
CA PRO A 114 -1.12 36.42 15.83
C PRO A 114 0.40 36.61 15.93
N GLY A 115 1.06 36.85 14.79
CA GLY A 115 2.52 37.00 14.70
C GLY A 115 3.31 35.69 14.60
N GLY A 116 2.65 34.53 14.71
CA GLY A 116 3.25 33.22 14.49
C GLY A 116 3.51 32.94 13.01
N GLY A 117 4.55 32.15 12.73
CA GLY A 117 4.97 31.80 11.37
C GLY A 117 3.97 30.96 10.57
N TYR A 118 2.94 30.41 11.21
CA TYR A 118 1.86 29.62 10.61
C TYR A 118 0.48 30.26 10.84
N SER A 119 0.44 31.55 11.19
CA SER A 119 -0.80 32.26 11.53
C SER A 119 -1.81 32.37 10.37
N PHE A 120 -1.36 32.21 9.13
CA PHE A 120 -2.24 32.16 7.95
C PHE A 120 -3.17 30.95 7.91
N PHE A 121 -2.86 29.88 8.67
CA PHE A 121 -3.76 28.73 8.82
C PHE A 121 -4.88 28.96 9.84
N ALA A 122 -4.76 29.98 10.69
CA ALA A 122 -5.81 30.29 11.65
C ALA A 122 -7.11 30.64 10.92
N ALA A 123 -8.21 30.04 11.37
CA ALA A 123 -9.56 30.26 10.89
C ALA A 123 -9.80 29.87 9.40
N THR A 124 -8.94 29.03 8.82
CA THR A 124 -9.02 28.63 7.41
C THR A 124 -8.97 27.11 7.22
N ASP A 125 -9.32 26.66 6.01
CA ASP A 125 -8.99 25.31 5.54
C ASP A 125 -7.68 25.36 4.77
N GLY A 126 -6.64 24.78 5.35
CA GLY A 126 -5.28 24.79 4.82
C GLY A 126 -4.92 23.55 4.02
N THR A 127 -5.89 22.67 3.72
CA THR A 127 -5.63 21.32 3.17
C THR A 127 -4.67 21.33 2.00
N ARG A 128 -4.88 22.22 1.03
CA ARG A 128 -4.02 22.30 -0.16
C ARG A 128 -2.61 22.79 0.19
N ALA A 129 -2.51 23.91 0.89
CA ALA A 129 -1.24 24.52 1.26
C ALA A 129 -0.35 23.61 2.12
N TYR A 130 -0.91 22.72 2.96
CA TYR A 130 -0.13 21.72 3.70
C TYR A 130 0.68 20.77 2.81
N ILE A 131 0.22 20.54 1.58
CA ILE A 131 0.84 19.61 0.64
C ILE A 131 1.71 20.33 -0.39
N THR A 132 1.26 21.48 -0.87
CA THR A 132 1.99 22.23 -1.90
C THR A 132 3.10 23.10 -1.31
N GLY A 133 3.00 23.48 -0.03
CA GLY A 133 3.91 24.42 0.61
C GLY A 133 3.66 25.88 0.23
N GLU A 134 2.63 26.15 -0.59
CA GLU A 134 2.28 27.49 -1.09
C GLU A 134 1.29 28.18 -0.14
N PHE A 135 1.81 28.62 1.00
CA PHE A 135 1.02 29.10 2.15
C PHE A 135 0.31 30.45 1.96
N GLU A 136 0.62 31.22 0.91
CA GLU A 136 -0.01 32.53 0.68
C GLU A 136 -1.12 32.49 -0.37
N LYS A 137 -1.03 31.57 -1.33
CA LYS A 137 -1.90 31.52 -2.51
C LYS A 137 -2.87 30.36 -2.51
N GLU A 138 -2.54 29.29 -1.78
CA GLU A 138 -3.26 28.02 -1.86
C GLU A 138 -3.91 27.60 -0.54
N ILE A 139 -4.34 28.56 0.28
CA ILE A 139 -5.12 28.28 1.50
C ILE A 139 -6.57 27.97 1.12
N ASN A 140 -6.83 26.73 0.74
CA ASN A 140 -8.16 26.22 0.39
C ASN A 140 -8.23 24.68 0.50
N ASP A 141 -9.41 24.14 0.23
CA ASP A 141 -9.75 22.71 0.29
C ASP A 141 -9.69 21.99 -1.08
N ASN A 142 -9.09 22.60 -2.12
CA ASN A 142 -9.04 22.01 -3.45
C ASN A 142 -7.86 21.01 -3.60
N ILE A 143 -8.20 19.78 -3.99
CA ILE A 143 -7.26 18.66 -4.17
C ILE A 143 -7.44 17.94 -5.52
N ASP A 144 -8.13 18.55 -6.48
CA ASP A 144 -8.52 17.88 -7.73
C ASP A 144 -7.34 17.43 -8.60
N ASP A 145 -6.19 18.08 -8.45
CA ASP A 145 -4.93 17.81 -9.14
C ASP A 145 -3.93 17.00 -8.29
N PHE A 146 -4.29 16.60 -7.07
CA PHE A 146 -3.37 15.88 -6.19
C PHE A 146 -3.10 14.47 -6.72
N THR A 147 -1.86 13.98 -6.57
CA THR A 147 -1.50 12.56 -6.74
C THR A 147 -1.92 11.72 -5.54
N ASP A 148 -1.80 10.39 -5.64
CA ASP A 148 -2.16 9.49 -4.55
C ASP A 148 -1.23 9.69 -3.33
N GLU A 149 0.06 9.97 -3.56
CA GLU A 149 1.01 10.32 -2.51
C GLU A 149 0.67 11.64 -1.82
N GLN A 150 0.20 12.63 -2.58
CA GLN A 150 -0.28 13.90 -2.04
C GLN A 150 -1.56 13.70 -1.22
N CYS A 151 -2.47 12.83 -1.67
CA CYS A 151 -3.63 12.41 -0.88
C CYS A 151 -3.24 11.74 0.44
N LEU A 152 -2.23 10.86 0.43
CA LEU A 152 -1.66 10.27 1.65
C LEU A 152 -1.12 11.36 2.59
N GLY A 153 -0.40 12.36 2.05
CA GLY A 153 0.07 13.50 2.83
C GLY A 153 -1.04 14.25 3.57
N VAL A 154 -2.22 14.43 2.95
CA VAL A 154 -3.37 15.08 3.62
C VAL A 154 -3.83 14.25 4.82
N VAL A 155 -3.93 12.93 4.66
CA VAL A 155 -4.33 12.00 5.71
C VAL A 155 -3.31 11.98 6.85
N ASP A 156 -2.02 11.98 6.52
CA ASP A 156 -0.94 12.00 7.51
C ASP A 156 -0.93 13.31 8.31
N TRP A 157 -1.18 14.46 7.67
CA TRP A 157 -1.36 15.72 8.38
C TRP A 157 -2.57 15.68 9.32
N ALA A 158 -3.74 15.25 8.82
CA ALA A 158 -4.93 15.13 9.67
C ALA A 158 -4.67 14.21 10.87
N LYS A 159 -3.97 13.09 10.66
CA LYS A 159 -3.54 12.18 11.74
C LYS A 159 -2.64 12.87 12.75
N PHE A 160 -1.62 13.60 12.30
CA PHE A 160 -0.75 14.39 13.19
C PHE A 160 -1.56 15.36 14.06
N TYR A 161 -2.55 16.05 13.48
CA TYR A 161 -3.42 16.96 14.22
C TYR A 161 -4.33 16.25 15.23
N HIS A 162 -4.83 15.05 14.92
CA HIS A 162 -5.56 14.21 15.89
C HIS A 162 -4.69 13.80 17.08
N GLU A 163 -3.41 13.52 16.86
CA GLU A 163 -2.48 13.11 17.92
C GLU A 163 -2.01 14.30 18.77
N THR A 164 -2.03 15.51 18.21
CA THR A 164 -1.41 16.69 18.83
C THR A 164 -2.41 17.69 19.40
N TYR A 165 -3.60 17.78 18.81
CA TYR A 165 -4.57 18.84 19.09
C TYR A 165 -5.96 18.29 19.33
N LYS A 166 -6.82 19.14 19.90
CA LYS A 166 -8.20 18.77 20.19
C LYS A 166 -9.04 18.79 18.92
N PHE A 167 -9.59 17.63 18.56
CA PHE A 167 -10.58 17.53 17.48
C PHE A 167 -11.89 18.26 17.86
N VAL A 168 -12.37 19.12 16.96
CA VAL A 168 -13.52 20.01 17.19
C VAL A 168 -14.75 19.57 16.39
N GLY A 169 -14.57 19.04 15.19
CA GLY A 169 -15.67 18.70 14.29
C GLY A 169 -15.23 18.64 12.83
N VAL A 170 -16.20 18.59 11.92
CA VAL A 170 -15.97 18.58 10.46
C VAL A 170 -16.53 19.83 9.82
N LEU A 171 -15.85 20.33 8.79
CA LEU A 171 -16.24 21.54 8.08
C LEU A 171 -17.46 21.27 7.19
N ALA A 172 -18.62 21.81 7.58
CA ALA A 172 -19.89 21.64 6.87
C ALA A 172 -19.91 22.39 5.54
N GLY A 173 -20.45 21.72 4.51
CA GLY A 173 -20.56 22.27 3.16
C GLY A 173 -19.20 22.52 2.52
N GLY A 174 -18.19 21.75 2.95
CA GLY A 174 -16.83 21.78 2.41
C GLY A 174 -16.62 20.75 1.29
N ALA A 175 -15.40 20.71 0.77
CA ALA A 175 -15.02 19.70 -0.22
C ALA A 175 -15.17 18.25 0.29
N PHE A 176 -14.99 18.04 1.60
CA PHE A 176 -14.89 16.71 2.21
C PHE A 176 -16.14 16.25 2.96
N PHE A 177 -16.95 17.18 3.47
CA PHE A 177 -18.17 16.86 4.22
C PHE A 177 -19.32 17.75 3.77
N ASP A 178 -20.52 17.17 3.69
CA ASP A 178 -21.74 17.93 3.42
C ASP A 178 -22.21 18.73 4.65
N ASN A 179 -23.36 19.39 4.55
CA ASN A 179 -23.90 20.21 5.64
C ASN A 179 -24.30 19.39 6.89
N SER A 180 -24.51 18.08 6.75
CA SER A 180 -24.83 17.16 7.84
C SER A 180 -23.59 16.54 8.48
N GLY A 181 -22.39 16.81 7.94
CA GLY A 181 -21.15 16.18 8.37
C GLY A 181 -20.95 14.78 7.74
N THR A 182 -21.72 14.43 6.72
CA THR A 182 -21.55 13.17 6.00
C THR A 182 -20.39 13.29 5.01
N PRO A 183 -19.49 12.29 4.92
CA PRO A 183 -18.39 12.30 3.96
C PRO A 183 -18.89 12.41 2.52
N THR A 184 -18.30 13.33 1.74
CA THR A 184 -18.57 13.46 0.31
C THR A 184 -17.86 12.37 -0.49
N ALA A 185 -18.24 12.20 -1.76
CA ALA A 185 -17.52 11.34 -2.69
C ALA A 185 -16.02 11.71 -2.80
N ARG A 186 -15.69 13.01 -2.66
CA ARG A 186 -14.30 13.49 -2.65
C ARG A 186 -13.54 13.01 -1.41
N ARG A 187 -14.15 13.02 -0.23
CA ARG A 187 -13.52 12.45 0.98
C ARG A 187 -13.31 10.94 0.86
N VAL A 188 -14.29 10.22 0.33
CA VAL A 188 -14.14 8.77 0.07
C VAL A 188 -13.00 8.50 -0.91
N SER A 189 -12.93 9.26 -2.00
CA SER A 189 -11.85 9.17 -2.99
C SER A 189 -10.48 9.49 -2.37
N LEU A 190 -10.36 10.57 -1.60
CA LEU A 190 -9.15 10.95 -0.88
C LEU A 190 -8.62 9.78 -0.02
N LEU A 191 -9.48 9.15 0.78
CA LEU A 191 -9.08 8.06 1.66
C LEU A 191 -8.64 6.82 0.87
N SER A 192 -9.39 6.43 -0.16
CA SER A 192 -9.05 5.29 -1.02
C SER A 192 -7.70 5.46 -1.72
N ARG A 193 -7.42 6.67 -2.22
CA ARG A 193 -6.15 7.01 -2.87
C ARG A 193 -4.99 7.05 -1.88
N ALA A 194 -5.21 7.59 -0.69
CA ALA A 194 -4.23 7.56 0.40
C ALA A 194 -3.88 6.12 0.82
N ASP A 195 -4.89 5.24 0.97
CA ASP A 195 -4.67 3.83 1.28
C ASP A 195 -3.87 3.12 0.19
N SER A 196 -4.16 3.42 -1.08
CA SER A 196 -3.43 2.89 -2.24
C SER A 196 -1.97 3.35 -2.25
N ALA A 197 -1.71 4.64 -2.03
CA ALA A 197 -0.34 5.16 -1.92
C ALA A 197 0.41 4.56 -0.73
N LYS A 198 -0.25 4.39 0.41
CA LYS A 198 0.35 3.77 1.59
C LYS A 198 0.72 2.30 1.36
N ALA A 199 -0.15 1.56 0.68
CA ALA A 199 0.15 0.19 0.26
C ALA A 199 1.32 0.14 -0.73
N ALA A 200 1.37 1.07 -1.69
CA ALA A 200 2.48 1.19 -2.63
C ALA A 200 3.81 1.52 -1.93
N GLN A 201 3.82 2.45 -0.96
CA GLN A 201 4.99 2.76 -0.14
C GLN A 201 5.43 1.56 0.70
N ALA A 202 4.49 0.82 1.30
CA ALA A 202 4.79 -0.38 2.08
C ALA A 202 5.44 -1.47 1.20
N LEU A 203 4.90 -1.70 0.00
CA LEU A 203 5.47 -2.62 -0.98
C LEU A 203 6.86 -2.17 -1.42
N ALA A 204 7.04 -0.88 -1.75
CA ALA A 204 8.33 -0.32 -2.15
C ALA A 204 9.39 -0.46 -1.04
N LYS A 205 9.01 -0.20 0.21
CA LYS A 205 9.88 -0.39 1.38
C LYS A 205 10.27 -1.85 1.58
N GLU A 206 9.36 -2.79 1.34
CA GLU A 206 9.68 -4.22 1.41
C GLU A 206 10.63 -4.64 0.29
N GLN A 207 10.39 -4.17 -0.94
CA GLN A 207 11.31 -4.38 -2.07
C GLN A 207 12.68 -3.76 -1.81
N GLU A 208 12.76 -2.62 -1.13
CA GLU A 208 14.04 -2.00 -0.74
C GLU A 208 14.84 -2.85 0.24
N LYS A 209 14.19 -3.58 1.17
CA LYS A 209 14.90 -4.53 2.05
C LYS A 209 15.52 -5.69 1.28
N GLN A 210 14.85 -6.13 0.21
CA GLN A 210 15.37 -7.19 -0.66
C GLN A 210 16.57 -6.70 -1.50
N PHE A 211 16.60 -5.41 -1.80
CA PHE A 211 17.59 -4.78 -2.67
C PHE A 211 18.11 -3.48 -2.02
N PRO A 212 18.92 -3.59 -0.95
CA PRO A 212 19.34 -2.45 -0.13
C PRO A 212 20.12 -1.44 -0.98
N ALA A 213 19.82 -0.15 -0.79
CA ALA A 213 20.46 0.91 -1.55
C ALA A 213 21.96 1.01 -1.24
N CYS A 214 22.76 1.32 -2.27
CA CYS A 214 24.17 1.62 -2.05
C CYS A 214 24.34 2.97 -1.34
N SER A 215 25.41 3.08 -0.56
CA SER A 215 25.91 4.39 -0.16
C SER A 215 26.36 5.15 -1.42
N SER A 216 26.08 6.45 -1.47
CA SER A 216 26.44 7.28 -2.62
C SER A 216 26.98 8.63 -2.19
N ARG A 217 27.86 9.19 -3.03
CA ARG A 217 28.43 10.52 -2.88
C ARG A 217 28.61 11.13 -4.25
N TRP A 218 28.32 12.41 -4.36
CA TRP A 218 28.62 13.19 -5.55
C TRP A 218 29.54 14.36 -5.19
N THR A 219 30.53 14.63 -6.01
CA THR A 219 31.35 15.84 -5.96
C THR A 219 31.48 16.42 -7.36
N GLN A 220 31.69 17.74 -7.46
CA GLN A 220 31.89 18.40 -8.75
C GLN A 220 33.16 17.89 -9.47
N GLN A 221 34.18 17.51 -8.70
CA GLN A 221 35.47 17.05 -9.20
C GLN A 221 35.43 15.60 -9.69
N ASP A 222 34.82 14.70 -8.91
CA ASP A 222 34.93 13.24 -9.12
C ASP A 222 33.64 12.63 -9.69
N GLY A 223 32.58 13.44 -9.82
CA GLY A 223 31.26 12.97 -10.21
C GLY A 223 30.60 12.12 -9.14
N GLY A 224 29.70 11.23 -9.56
CA GLY A 224 28.98 10.34 -8.66
C GLY A 224 29.76 9.05 -8.42
N THR A 225 29.75 8.59 -7.18
CA THR A 225 30.36 7.33 -6.75
C THR A 225 29.40 6.60 -5.82
N VAL A 226 29.31 5.29 -5.99
CA VAL A 226 28.53 4.39 -5.13
C VAL A 226 29.43 3.33 -4.50
N TRP A 227 29.10 2.89 -3.29
CA TRP A 227 29.78 1.80 -2.62
C TRP A 227 28.85 1.03 -1.68
N CYS A 228 29.28 -0.18 -1.34
CA CYS A 228 28.62 -1.06 -0.40
C CYS A 228 29.55 -1.37 0.78
N ASP A 229 28.98 -1.98 1.83
CA ASP A 229 29.74 -2.40 3.00
C ASP A 229 30.65 -3.59 2.66
N ALA A 230 31.52 -3.96 3.61
CA ALA A 230 32.51 -5.00 3.40
C ALA A 230 31.86 -6.35 3.08
N GLY A 231 32.24 -6.94 1.95
CA GLY A 231 31.68 -8.21 1.47
C GLY A 231 30.46 -8.05 0.54
N GLU A 232 30.08 -6.82 0.21
CA GLU A 232 28.99 -6.53 -0.71
C GLU A 232 29.46 -5.79 -1.98
N TYR A 233 28.67 -5.92 -3.03
CA TYR A 233 29.02 -5.47 -4.37
C TYR A 233 27.89 -4.63 -4.98
N PRO A 234 28.15 -3.38 -5.39
CA PRO A 234 27.16 -2.51 -6.00
C PRO A 234 26.77 -3.01 -7.40
N ARG A 235 25.47 -3.02 -7.69
CA ARG A 235 24.89 -3.33 -9.01
C ARG A 235 23.85 -2.29 -9.39
N ARG A 236 23.75 -2.02 -10.70
CA ARG A 236 22.65 -1.26 -11.30
C ARG A 236 21.46 -2.18 -11.48
N ILE A 237 20.34 -1.79 -10.90
CA ILE A 237 19.06 -2.50 -11.01
C ILE A 237 17.98 -1.53 -11.47
N ASP A 238 16.94 -2.07 -12.09
CA ASP A 238 15.77 -1.30 -12.49
C ASP A 238 14.97 -0.86 -11.26
N LYS A 239 14.56 0.40 -11.24
CA LYS A 239 13.63 0.92 -10.23
C LYS A 239 12.27 0.29 -10.49
N PRO A 240 11.61 -0.29 -9.47
CA PRO A 240 10.21 -0.66 -9.58
C PRO A 240 9.40 0.62 -9.92
N SER A 241 8.90 0.69 -11.14
CA SER A 241 8.09 1.80 -11.64
C SER A 241 6.66 1.35 -11.89
N ALA A 242 5.72 2.29 -11.82
CA ALA A 242 4.34 2.06 -12.24
C ALA A 242 4.28 1.57 -13.71
N PRO A 243 3.26 0.78 -14.10
CA PRO A 243 3.14 0.26 -15.46
C PRO A 243 3.18 1.39 -16.50
N GLY A 244 4.08 1.29 -17.48
CA GLY A 244 4.20 2.24 -18.60
C GLY A 244 5.13 3.45 -18.37
N GLY A 245 5.78 3.56 -17.21
CA GLY A 245 6.78 4.59 -16.94
C GLY A 245 8.16 4.27 -17.54
N VAL A 246 8.98 5.30 -17.76
CA VAL A 246 10.41 5.12 -18.07
C VAL A 246 11.08 4.40 -16.91
N VAL A 247 11.77 3.29 -17.20
CA VAL A 247 12.51 2.54 -16.18
C VAL A 247 13.75 3.34 -15.80
N ALA A 248 13.71 3.97 -14.63
CA ALA A 248 14.87 4.58 -14.02
C ALA A 248 15.75 3.48 -13.39
N GLU A 249 17.07 3.65 -13.36
CA GLU A 249 17.96 2.70 -12.70
C GLU A 249 18.40 3.22 -11.33
N ARG A 250 18.73 2.30 -10.42
CA ARG A 250 19.31 2.62 -9.10
C ARG A 250 20.42 1.64 -8.72
N CYS A 251 21.22 2.00 -7.72
CA CYS A 251 22.20 1.09 -7.13
C CYS A 251 21.55 0.21 -6.06
N ALA A 252 21.95 -1.06 -6.00
CA ALA A 252 21.70 -1.95 -4.87
C ALA A 252 22.94 -2.79 -4.51
N CYS A 253 23.11 -3.06 -3.23
CA CYS A 253 24.19 -3.90 -2.70
C CYS A 253 23.78 -5.37 -2.66
N PHE A 254 24.69 -6.25 -3.07
CA PHE A 254 24.50 -7.69 -3.09
C PHE A 254 25.68 -8.37 -2.38
N SER A 255 25.39 -9.42 -1.61
CA SER A 255 26.41 -10.24 -0.94
C SER A 255 27.18 -11.17 -1.89
N ASP A 256 26.72 -11.28 -3.14
CA ASP A 256 27.34 -12.09 -4.19
C ASP A 256 27.81 -11.24 -5.38
N VAL A 257 28.83 -11.73 -6.09
CA VAL A 257 29.41 -11.05 -7.26
C VAL A 257 28.59 -11.22 -8.54
N GLY A 258 27.40 -11.82 -8.48
CA GLY A 258 26.56 -12.13 -9.63
C GLY A 258 26.22 -10.92 -10.50
N VAL A 259 26.14 -11.16 -11.81
CA VAL A 259 25.79 -10.17 -12.83
C VAL A 259 24.80 -10.82 -13.80
N ASN A 260 23.72 -10.12 -14.11
CA ASN A 260 22.70 -10.54 -15.09
C ASN A 260 21.93 -9.32 -15.58
N ASP A 261 20.90 -9.52 -16.40
CA ASP A 261 20.08 -8.44 -16.96
C ASP A 261 19.42 -7.56 -15.89
N GLN A 262 19.14 -8.11 -14.71
CA GLN A 262 18.57 -7.39 -13.56
C GLN A 262 19.62 -6.79 -12.62
N ARG A 263 20.87 -7.29 -12.65
CA ARG A 263 22.00 -6.89 -11.80
C ARG A 263 23.19 -6.51 -12.68
N ARG A 264 23.20 -5.28 -13.17
CA ARG A 264 24.17 -4.81 -14.18
C ARG A 264 25.38 -4.13 -13.53
N LEU A 265 26.53 -4.18 -14.19
CA LEU A 265 27.74 -3.47 -13.75
C LEU A 265 27.70 -1.99 -14.14
N TYR A 266 28.46 -1.19 -13.39
CA TYR A 266 28.81 0.17 -13.78
C TYR A 266 29.91 0.15 -14.85
N ASP A 267 29.89 1.13 -15.74
CA ASP A 267 30.88 1.25 -16.82
C ASP A 267 32.30 1.31 -16.21
N GLY A 268 33.16 0.37 -16.60
CA GLY A 268 34.54 0.27 -16.11
C GLY A 268 34.70 -0.26 -14.67
N CYS A 269 33.63 -0.73 -14.02
CA CYS A 269 33.71 -1.30 -12.68
C CYS A 269 33.87 -2.83 -12.72
N ALA A 270 34.81 -3.37 -11.94
CA ALA A 270 35.02 -4.82 -11.88
C ALA A 270 33.92 -5.51 -11.05
N PRO A 271 33.59 -6.79 -11.31
CA PRO A 271 32.54 -7.50 -10.59
C PRO A 271 32.74 -7.57 -9.07
N HIS A 272 34.00 -7.63 -8.61
CA HIS A 272 34.36 -7.74 -7.19
C HIS A 272 34.67 -6.39 -6.54
N SER A 273 34.51 -5.27 -7.26
CA SER A 273 34.71 -3.94 -6.69
C SER A 273 33.59 -3.63 -5.71
N SER A 274 33.93 -3.20 -4.49
CA SER A 274 32.95 -2.69 -3.50
C SER A 274 32.60 -1.21 -3.70
N LYS A 275 33.24 -0.54 -4.67
CA LYS A 275 33.06 0.87 -4.99
C LYS A 275 33.13 1.09 -6.50
N CYS A 276 32.16 1.81 -7.07
CA CYS A 276 32.06 2.08 -8.51
C CYS A 276 31.77 3.56 -8.79
N SER A 277 32.31 4.08 -9.90
CA SER A 277 31.92 5.39 -10.43
C SER A 277 30.59 5.28 -11.17
N THR A 278 29.72 6.28 -11.03
CA THR A 278 28.46 6.37 -11.77
C THR A 278 28.59 7.19 -13.05
N SER A 279 29.69 7.93 -13.23
CA SER A 279 29.97 8.69 -14.44
C SER A 279 30.63 7.81 -15.49
N LYS A 280 30.25 7.99 -16.76
CA LYS A 280 31.00 7.40 -17.87
C LYS A 280 32.43 7.95 -17.84
N PRO A 281 33.46 7.12 -18.05
CA PRO A 281 34.83 7.61 -18.17
C PRO A 281 34.89 8.65 -19.29
N LYS A 282 35.52 9.80 -19.02
CA LYS A 282 35.74 10.82 -20.04
C LYS A 282 36.63 10.21 -21.13
N THR A 283 36.04 9.86 -22.27
CA THR A 283 36.81 9.60 -23.49
C THR A 283 37.44 10.91 -23.90
N ASN A 284 38.74 11.06 -23.65
CA ASN A 284 39.54 12.11 -24.28
C ASN A 284 39.55 11.81 -25.78
N VAL A 285 38.83 12.64 -26.55
CA VAL A 285 38.96 12.75 -28.01
C VAL A 285 40.00 13.81 -28.29
#